data_AF-A0A0W0YI99-F1
#
_entry.id   AF-A0A0W0YI99-F1
#
_cell.length_a   1.000
_cell.length_b   1.000
_cell.length_c   1.000
_cell.angle_alpha   90.00
_cell.angle_beta   90.00
_cell.angle_gamma   90.00
#
_symmetry.space_group_name_H-M   'P 1'
#
loop_
_entity.id
_entity.type
_entity.pdbx_description
1 polymer ?
#
loop_
_entity_poly.entity_id
_entity_poly.type
_entity_poly.pdbx_seq_one_letter_code
_entity_poly.pdbx_strand_id
1 'polypeptide(L)'
;MITKAFFAVVALVSTSSFAVSSIHIDNVSLAKECDNLALKIAEVKIQETDKTCQSNLDVAENKVLISGKYILQTQYLLASYSLAGATVYLNDSHTHMCTNYPSLQKLKLALEPIKDKIAGLD
;
A
#
# COMPACT_ATOMS: atom_id res chain seq x y z
N MET A 1 -29.64 -9.31 -56.76
CA MET A 1 -28.47 -10.12 -56.37
C MET A 1 -27.44 -9.19 -55.76
N ILE A 2 -27.02 -9.49 -54.54
CA ILE A 2 -26.26 -8.61 -53.63
C ILE A 2 -24.76 -8.85 -53.85
N THR A 3 -24.03 -7.82 -54.29
CA THR A 3 -22.56 -7.82 -54.28
C THR A 3 -22.06 -7.25 -52.96
N LYS A 4 -21.35 -8.10 -52.21
CA LYS A 4 -20.85 -7.85 -50.86
C LYS A 4 -19.72 -6.81 -50.89
N ALA A 5 -19.85 -5.76 -50.08
CA ALA A 5 -18.75 -4.87 -49.75
C ALA A 5 -17.78 -5.58 -48.80
N PHE A 6 -16.53 -5.79 -49.25
CA PHE A 6 -15.45 -6.28 -48.41
C PHE A 6 -14.88 -5.11 -47.61
N PHE A 7 -15.26 -4.99 -46.33
CA PHE A 7 -14.64 -4.06 -45.39
C PHE A 7 -13.31 -4.65 -44.91
N ALA A 8 -12.19 -4.13 -45.42
CA ALA A 8 -10.88 -4.35 -44.85
C ALA A 8 -10.70 -3.40 -43.65
N VAL A 9 -11.04 -3.89 -42.45
CA VAL A 9 -10.71 -3.19 -41.20
C VAL A 9 -9.24 -3.44 -40.91
N VAL A 10 -8.39 -2.48 -41.27
CA VAL A 10 -7.00 -2.44 -40.82
C VAL A 10 -7.03 -2.09 -39.34
N ALA A 11 -6.93 -3.10 -38.48
CA ALA A 11 -6.74 -2.91 -37.06
C ALA A 11 -5.34 -2.31 -36.85
N LEU A 12 -5.29 -0.99 -36.62
CA LEU A 12 -4.11 -0.31 -36.12
C LEU A 12 -3.90 -0.77 -34.66
N VAL A 13 -3.21 -1.88 -34.47
CA VAL A 13 -2.70 -2.26 -33.14
C VAL A 13 -1.50 -1.38 -32.89
N SER A 14 -1.75 -0.17 -32.38
CA SER A 14 -0.72 0.67 -31.79
C SER A 14 -0.21 -0.06 -30.55
N THR A 15 0.86 -0.84 -30.70
CA THR A 15 1.66 -1.32 -29.58
C THR A 15 2.36 -0.10 -28.99
N SER A 16 1.65 0.63 -28.14
CA SER A 16 2.28 1.60 -27.24
C SER A 16 3.21 0.81 -26.36
N SER A 17 4.45 0.66 -26.83
CA SER A 17 5.56 0.12 -26.09
C SER A 17 5.83 1.16 -25.02
N PHE A 18 5.15 1.06 -23.89
CA PHE A 18 5.54 1.79 -22.70
C PHE A 18 6.99 1.38 -22.47
N ALA A 19 7.91 2.34 -22.52
CA ALA A 19 9.24 2.10 -22.02
C ALA A 19 9.04 1.63 -20.58
N VAL A 20 9.30 0.34 -20.33
CA VAL A 20 9.40 -0.18 -18.97
C VAL A 20 10.60 0.55 -18.40
N SER A 21 10.34 1.71 -17.79
CA SER A 21 11.28 2.36 -16.91
C SER A 21 11.70 1.27 -15.94
N SER A 22 12.97 0.88 -15.95
CA SER A 22 13.51 0.04 -14.90
C SER A 22 13.50 0.89 -13.64
N ILE A 23 12.34 0.96 -12.98
CA ILE A 23 12.20 1.66 -11.70
C ILE A 23 13.08 0.88 -10.74
N HIS A 24 14.27 1.40 -10.50
CA HIS A 24 15.17 0.83 -9.52
C HIS A 24 14.67 1.24 -8.14
N ILE A 25 14.16 0.29 -7.38
CA ILE A 25 13.74 0.50 -6.00
C ILE A 25 14.85 0.03 -5.07
N ASP A 26 15.26 0.94 -4.18
CA ASP A 26 16.07 0.58 -3.02
C ASP A 26 15.18 -0.11 -1.99
N ASN A 27 15.08 -1.43 -2.10
CA ASN A 27 14.26 -2.27 -1.22
C ASN A 27 14.71 -2.19 0.25
N VAL A 28 15.99 -1.93 0.51
CA VAL A 28 16.51 -1.81 1.87
C VAL A 28 16.04 -0.52 2.51
N SER A 29 16.18 0.61 1.81
CA SER A 29 15.67 1.89 2.29
C SER A 29 14.16 1.84 2.48
N LEU A 30 13.43 1.27 1.52
CA LEU A 30 11.97 1.21 1.58
C LEU A 30 11.46 0.30 2.70
N ALA A 31 12.08 -0.85 2.93
CA ALA A 31 11.75 -1.70 4.08
C ALA A 31 12.01 -0.98 5.42
N LYS A 32 13.08 -0.18 5.50
CA LYS A 32 13.36 0.65 6.68
C LYS A 32 12.30 1.74 6.88
N GLU A 33 11.70 2.28 5.81
CA GLU A 33 10.55 3.18 5.94
C GLU A 33 9.34 2.46 6.58
N CYS A 34 9.09 1.19 6.23
CA CYS A 34 8.09 0.37 6.91
C CYS A 34 8.42 0.19 8.40
N ASP A 35 9.65 -0.18 8.74
CA ASP A 35 10.06 -0.36 10.14
C ASP A 35 9.87 0.91 10.96
N ASN A 36 10.27 2.06 10.42
CA ASN A 36 10.07 3.36 11.06
C ASN A 36 8.59 3.72 11.23
N LEU A 37 7.75 3.37 10.26
CA LEU A 37 6.30 3.59 10.38
C LEU A 37 5.69 2.67 11.44
N ALA A 38 6.11 1.41 11.50
CA ALA A 38 5.67 0.47 12.53
C ALA A 38 6.03 0.97 13.95
N LEU A 39 7.24 1.49 14.14
CA LEU A 39 7.63 2.12 15.41
C LEU A 39 6.71 3.28 15.80
N LYS A 40 6.36 4.16 14.85
CA LYS A 40 5.43 5.27 15.11
C LYS A 40 4.02 4.77 15.45
N ILE A 41 3.56 3.68 14.84
CA ILE A 41 2.29 3.04 15.18
C ILE A 41 2.34 2.53 16.63
N ALA A 42 3.44 1.87 17.02
CA ALA A 42 3.65 1.38 18.38
C ALA A 42 3.69 2.52 19.42
N GLU A 43 4.32 3.65 19.10
CA GLU A 43 4.34 4.84 19.96
C GLU A 43 2.93 5.39 20.20
N VAL A 44 2.10 5.48 19.16
CA VAL A 44 0.70 5.90 19.30
C VAL A 44 -0.11 4.87 20.10
N LYS A 45 0.15 3.57 19.90
CA LYS A 45 -0.50 2.48 20.65
C LYS A 45 -0.29 2.60 22.16
N ILE A 46 0.93 2.95 22.60
CA ILE A 46 1.26 3.14 24.03
C ILE A 46 0.45 4.30 24.64
N GLN A 47 0.10 5.29 23.83
CA GLN A 47 -0.66 6.48 24.25
C GLN A 47 -2.18 6.28 24.18
N GLU A 48 -2.66 5.17 23.59
CA GLU A 48 -4.08 4.86 23.54
C GLU A 48 -4.58 4.23 24.84
N THR A 49 -5.77 4.62 25.26
CA THR A 49 -6.47 4.01 26.41
C THR A 49 -7.58 3.06 25.99
N ASP A 50 -8.11 3.21 24.77
CA ASP A 50 -9.16 2.35 24.24
C ASP A 50 -8.58 1.03 23.72
N LYS A 51 -9.14 -0.09 24.18
CA LYS A 51 -8.64 -1.44 23.85
C LYS A 51 -8.87 -1.81 22.39
N THR A 52 -9.95 -1.34 21.78
CA THR A 52 -10.24 -1.58 20.36
C THR A 52 -9.22 -0.84 19.50
N CYS A 53 -8.93 0.42 19.84
CA CYS A 53 -7.89 1.21 19.20
C CYS A 53 -6.50 0.57 19.35
N GLN A 54 -6.14 0.10 20.55
CA GLN A 54 -4.89 -0.63 20.76
C GLN A 54 -4.80 -1.89 19.90
N SER A 55 -5.87 -2.70 19.85
CA SER A 55 -5.91 -3.92 19.04
C SER A 55 -5.77 -3.62 17.55
N ASN A 56 -6.44 -2.58 17.05
CA ASN A 56 -6.33 -2.17 15.64
C ASN A 56 -4.92 -1.68 15.31
N LEU A 57 -4.31 -0.89 16.20
CA LEU A 57 -2.93 -0.42 16.05
C LEU A 57 -1.92 -1.58 16.05
N ASP A 58 -2.14 -2.61 16.89
CA ASP A 58 -1.27 -3.80 16.93
C ASP A 58 -1.30 -4.58 15.62
N VAL A 59 -2.49 -4.77 15.03
CA VAL A 59 -2.64 -5.43 13.74
C VAL A 59 -2.04 -4.57 12.62
N ALA A 60 -2.26 -3.25 12.64
CA ALA A 60 -1.70 -2.33 11.65
C ALA A 60 -0.15 -2.33 11.69
N GLU A 61 0.44 -2.26 12.89
CA GLU A 61 1.88 -2.35 13.12
C GLU A 61 2.46 -3.63 12.50
N ASN A 62 1.89 -4.79 12.83
CA ASN A 62 2.36 -6.07 12.33
C ASN A 62 2.25 -6.16 10.80
N LYS A 63 1.17 -5.66 10.21
CA LYS A 63 1.00 -5.63 8.76
C LYS A 63 2.01 -4.72 8.06
N VAL A 64 2.39 -3.60 8.65
CA VAL A 64 3.45 -2.74 8.12
C VAL A 64 4.81 -3.45 8.19
N LEU A 65 5.14 -4.11 9.30
CA LEU A 65 6.37 -4.90 9.44
C LEU A 65 6.45 -6.05 8.42
N ILE A 66 5.35 -6.78 8.24
CA ILE A 66 5.26 -7.85 7.25
C ILE A 66 5.49 -7.31 5.84
N SER A 67 4.94 -6.13 5.51
CA SER A 67 5.17 -5.51 4.22
C SER A 67 6.64 -5.21 3.97
N GLY A 68 7.36 -4.66 4.95
CA GLY A 68 8.80 -4.42 4.87
C GLY A 68 9.59 -5.70 4.54
N LYS A 69 9.23 -6.84 5.15
CA LYS A 69 9.84 -8.14 4.84
C LYS A 69 9.57 -8.59 3.40
N TYR A 70 8.35 -8.40 2.90
CA TYR A 70 8.01 -8.72 1.51
C TYR A 70 8.75 -7.81 0.52
N ILE A 71 8.92 -6.52 0.83
CA ILE A 71 9.70 -5.58 0.01
C ILE A 71 11.16 -6.03 -0.11
N LEU A 72 11.79 -6.45 1.00
CA LEU A 72 13.15 -7.01 0.96
C LEU A 72 13.27 -8.24 0.06
N GLN A 73 12.19 -9.01 -0.05
CA GLN A 73 12.10 -10.21 -0.89
C GLN A 73 11.57 -9.90 -2.31
N THR A 74 11.38 -8.63 -2.67
CA THR A 74 10.85 -8.21 -3.97
C THR A 74 9.43 -8.77 -4.24
N GLN A 75 8.67 -9.09 -3.20
CA GLN A 75 7.29 -9.61 -3.28
C GLN A 75 6.27 -8.47 -3.18
N TYR A 76 6.28 -7.56 -4.16
CA TYR A 76 5.52 -6.30 -4.08
C TYR A 76 4.00 -6.45 -4.04
N LEU A 77 3.44 -7.50 -4.66
CA LEU A 77 2.01 -7.81 -4.56
C LEU A 77 1.60 -8.10 -3.10
N LEU A 78 2.38 -8.94 -2.41
CA LEU A 78 2.13 -9.31 -1.01
C LEU A 78 2.41 -8.14 -0.06
N ALA A 79 3.45 -7.35 -0.35
CA ALA A 79 3.72 -6.10 0.35
C ALA A 79 2.56 -5.12 0.27
N SER A 80 2.00 -4.93 -0.93
CA SER A 80 0.85 -4.06 -1.21
C SER A 80 -0.40 -4.55 -0.49
N TYR A 81 -0.69 -5.86 -0.52
CA TYR A 81 -1.81 -6.45 0.20
C TYR A 81 -1.69 -6.22 1.71
N SER A 82 -0.48 -6.38 2.28
CA SER A 82 -0.24 -6.14 3.70
C SER A 82 -0.45 -4.68 4.09
N LEU A 83 0.08 -3.73 3.29
CA LEU A 83 -0.13 -2.28 3.52
C LEU A 83 -1.60 -1.88 3.40
N ALA A 84 -2.33 -2.40 2.42
CA ALA A 84 -3.77 -2.17 2.30
C ALA A 84 -4.51 -2.66 3.55
N GLY A 85 -4.14 -3.84 4.07
CA GLY A 85 -4.67 -4.32 5.34
C GLY A 85 -4.37 -3.39 6.51
N ALA A 86 -3.14 -2.85 6.62
CA ALA A 86 -2.81 -1.86 7.64
C ALA A 86 -3.69 -0.60 7.52
N THR A 87 -3.93 -0.12 6.30
CA THR A 87 -4.83 1.01 6.03
C THR A 87 -6.25 0.73 6.53
N VAL A 88 -6.77 -0.49 6.39
CA VAL A 88 -8.10 -0.86 6.88
C VAL A 88 -8.19 -0.71 8.40
N TYR A 89 -7.22 -1.25 9.15
CA TYR A 89 -7.23 -1.17 10.61
C TYR A 89 -6.98 0.27 11.14
N LEU A 90 -6.21 1.08 10.40
CA LEU A 90 -6.06 2.51 10.69
C LEU A 90 -7.28 3.37 10.30
N ASN A 91 -8.25 2.81 9.58
CA ASN A 91 -9.49 3.48 9.17
C ASN A 91 -10.74 2.74 9.66
N ASP A 92 -10.60 1.84 10.63
CA ASP A 92 -11.74 1.12 11.17
C ASP A 92 -12.82 2.10 11.64
N SER A 93 -14.08 1.67 11.57
CA SER A 93 -15.22 2.49 11.98
C SER A 93 -15.07 3.04 13.40
N HIS A 94 -14.37 2.36 14.31
CA HIS A 94 -14.11 2.80 15.67
C HIS A 94 -12.96 3.80 15.82
N THR A 95 -12.18 4.05 14.76
CA THR A 95 -10.95 4.87 14.81
C THR A 95 -11.21 6.31 15.24
N HIS A 96 -12.37 6.88 14.88
CA HIS A 96 -12.75 8.24 15.28
C HIS A 96 -12.99 8.39 16.79
N MET A 97 -13.14 7.27 17.51
CA MET A 97 -13.29 7.23 18.96
C MET A 97 -11.95 7.06 19.68
N CYS A 98 -10.85 6.85 18.96
CA CYS A 98 -9.51 6.75 19.54
C CYS A 98 -9.04 8.09 20.08
N THR A 99 -8.30 8.04 21.19
CA THR A 99 -7.87 9.24 21.92
C THR A 99 -6.87 10.05 21.08
N ASN A 100 -6.04 9.38 20.28
CA ASN A 100 -5.05 9.97 19.39
C ASN A 100 -5.47 9.91 17.92
N TYR A 101 -6.75 10.11 17.62
CA TYR A 101 -7.27 10.19 16.25
C TYR A 101 -6.45 11.10 15.30
N PRO A 102 -5.98 12.30 15.70
CA PRO A 102 -5.13 13.12 14.84
C PRO A 102 -3.80 12.45 14.45
N SER A 103 -3.21 11.66 15.36
CA SER A 103 -1.98 10.90 15.11
C SER A 103 -2.24 9.73 14.16
N LEU A 104 -3.37 9.04 14.33
CA LEU A 104 -3.83 7.98 13.40
C LEU A 104 -3.97 8.50 11.96
N GLN A 105 -4.52 9.71 11.76
CA GLN A 105 -4.60 10.32 10.43
C GLN A 105 -3.21 10.60 9.82
N LYS A 106 -2.24 11.04 10.64
CA LYS A 106 -0.86 11.23 10.18
C LYS A 106 -0.19 9.91 9.80
N LEU A 107 -0.43 8.84 10.57
CA LEU A 107 0.08 7.50 10.27
C LEU A 107 -0.47 6.99 8.93
N LYS A 108 -1.76 7.22 8.66
CA LYS A 108 -2.37 6.90 7.36
C LYS A 108 -1.70 7.65 6.21
N LEU A 109 -1.53 8.96 6.34
CA LEU A 109 -0.87 9.77 5.31
C LEU A 109 0.59 9.36 5.10
N ALA A 110 1.28 8.89 6.13
CA ALA A 110 2.65 8.37 6.02
C ALA A 110 2.73 7.01 5.33
N LEU A 111 1.62 6.27 5.25
CA LEU A 111 1.54 4.95 4.62
C LEU A 111 1.36 5.05 3.10
N GLU A 112 0.68 6.08 2.60
CA GLU A 112 0.41 6.28 1.17
C GLU A 112 1.68 6.36 0.30
N PRO A 113 2.73 7.13 0.66
CA PRO A 113 3.95 7.18 -0.14
C PRO A 113 4.66 5.82 -0.28
N ILE A 114 4.57 4.96 0.74
CA ILE A 114 5.15 3.60 0.66
C ILE A 114 4.36 2.75 -0.32
N LYS A 115 3.02 2.83 -0.28
CA LYS A 115 2.14 2.14 -1.24
C LYS A 115 2.41 2.61 -2.68
N ASP A 116 2.51 3.91 -2.89
CA ASP A 116 2.73 4.50 -4.21
C ASP A 116 4.08 4.06 -4.80
N LYS A 117 5.13 3.95 -3.98
CA LYS A 117 6.44 3.47 -4.42
C LYS A 117 6.40 2.03 -4.96
N ILE A 118 5.55 1.17 -4.42
CA ILE A 118 5.49 -0.26 -4.83
C ILE A 118 4.33 -0.59 -5.76
N ALA A 119 3.46 0.37 -6.07
CA ALA A 119 2.30 0.16 -6.92
C ALA A 119 2.72 -0.15 -8.37
N GLY A 120 2.19 -1.24 -8.93
CA GLY A 120 2.46 -1.64 -10.31
C GLY A 120 3.84 -2.25 -10.54
N LEU A 121 4.52 -2.67 -9.47
CA LEU A 121 5.78 -3.43 -9.54
C LEU A 121 5.58 -4.95 -9.38
N ASP A 122 4.33 -5.39 -9.25
CA ASP A 122 3.93 -6.79 -9.17
C ASP A 122 4.12 -7.59 -10.47
#